data_AF-A0A5J6SCR4-F1
#
_entry.id   AF-A0A5J6SCR4-F1
#
_cell.length_a   1.000
_cell.length_b   1.000
_cell.length_c   1.000
_cell.angle_alpha   90.00
_cell.angle_beta   90.00
_cell.angle_gamma   90.00
#
_symmetry.space_group_name_H-M   'P 1'
#
loop_
_entity.id
_entity.type
_entity.pdbx_description
1 polymer ?
#
loop_
_entity_poly.entity_id
_entity_poly.type
_entity_poly.pdbx_seq_one_letter_code
_entity_poly.pdbx_strand_id
1 'polypeptide(L)'
;LPTLPNVVYVGGILTKPASLLPEDIMIWADGAKDEGFVLVSFGAGVKYLSDEVAHTLAGALARLPQRVMWRYSGKKPSNLSNNTRLVEWVPQNDLLGHPNVRGFLSHGGLNGIFEAMYHGVPVVGIPLFGDHYDTMTRVHAKGMGISLNWKTMTEDDLYNALVTIITDPRYKQRAEQLSQIHKDQPEHPVSRTVYWINYILRYRGAAHLRAAVYNIQIYQYYLLDAFLLIAISVIVAFKIGFSIVNLVTGRFSSKLLQSKANGCCCNGIPNGKHRKNGHIKHEKKVK
;
A
#
# COMPACT_ATOMS: atom_id res chain seq x y z
N LEU A 1 -8.45 6.41 -0.36
CA LEU A 1 -8.19 7.86 -0.25
C LEU A 1 -8.32 8.47 -1.64
N PRO A 2 -8.89 9.68 -1.78
CA PRO A 2 -8.88 10.39 -3.05
C PRO A 2 -7.43 10.60 -3.51
N THR A 3 -7.17 10.40 -4.80
CA THR A 3 -5.86 10.70 -5.36
C THR A 3 -5.68 12.19 -5.58
N LEU A 4 -4.43 12.63 -5.51
CA LEU A 4 -4.07 13.99 -5.84
C LEU A 4 -4.21 14.24 -7.36
N PRO A 5 -4.47 15.49 -7.80
CA PRO A 5 -4.62 15.83 -9.22
C PRO A 5 -3.42 15.49 -10.11
N ASN A 6 -2.23 15.33 -9.52
CA ASN A 6 -1.01 14.92 -10.23
C ASN A 6 -0.82 13.40 -10.34
N VAL A 7 -1.79 12.59 -9.90
CA VAL A 7 -1.74 11.13 -10.03
C VAL A 7 -2.65 10.69 -11.17
N VAL A 8 -2.05 10.08 -12.19
CA VAL A 8 -2.76 9.54 -13.35
C VAL A 8 -2.57 8.04 -13.40
N TYR A 9 -3.68 7.30 -13.48
CA TYR A 9 -3.65 5.84 -13.59
C TYR A 9 -3.47 5.39 -15.03
N VAL A 10 -2.37 4.67 -15.28
CA VAL A 10 -1.98 4.13 -16.60
C VAL A 10 -1.69 2.61 -16.53
N GLY A 11 -2.33 1.91 -15.60
CA GLY A 11 -2.19 0.46 -15.45
C GLY A 11 -2.66 -0.31 -16.69
N GLY A 12 -2.03 -1.45 -16.97
CA GLY A 12 -2.28 -2.23 -18.18
C GLY A 12 -1.62 -1.68 -19.44
N ILE A 13 -0.54 -0.89 -19.31
CA ILE A 13 0.11 -0.26 -20.48
C ILE A 13 0.65 -1.25 -21.53
N LEU A 14 0.92 -2.49 -21.13
CA LEU A 14 1.44 -3.56 -21.99
C LEU A 14 0.33 -4.46 -22.57
N THR A 15 -0.91 -4.32 -22.14
CA THR A 15 -1.99 -5.17 -22.62
C THR A 15 -2.37 -4.79 -24.04
N LYS A 16 -2.72 -5.78 -24.85
CA LYS A 16 -3.11 -5.56 -26.25
C LYS A 16 -3.99 -6.71 -26.74
N PRO A 17 -4.79 -6.51 -27.80
CA PRO A 17 -5.47 -7.61 -28.48
C PRO A 17 -4.49 -8.73 -28.84
N ALA A 18 -4.96 -9.98 -28.80
CA ALA A 18 -4.14 -11.12 -29.17
C ALA A 18 -3.72 -11.01 -30.64
N SER A 19 -2.44 -11.17 -30.90
CA SER A 19 -1.87 -11.32 -32.23
C SER A 19 -1.87 -12.80 -32.64
N LEU A 20 -1.59 -13.07 -33.93
CA LEU A 20 -1.46 -14.44 -34.40
C LEU A 20 -0.31 -15.15 -33.67
N LEU A 21 -0.59 -16.37 -33.19
CA LEU A 21 0.41 -17.23 -32.57
C LEU A 21 1.36 -17.81 -33.62
N PRO A 22 2.64 -18.08 -33.27
CA PRO A 22 3.51 -18.91 -34.08
C PRO A 22 2.86 -20.26 -34.39
N GLU A 23 3.08 -20.79 -35.59
CA GLU A 23 2.38 -21.97 -36.12
C GLU A 23 2.45 -23.18 -35.17
N ASP A 24 3.61 -23.44 -34.58
CA ASP A 24 3.82 -24.58 -33.67
C ASP A 24 3.06 -24.44 -32.34
N ILE A 25 2.87 -23.20 -31.85
CA ILE A 25 2.11 -22.90 -30.64
C ILE A 25 0.62 -22.90 -30.95
N MET A 26 0.23 -22.36 -32.12
CA MET A 26 -1.16 -22.34 -32.59
C MET A 26 -1.70 -23.77 -32.74
N ILE A 27 -1.00 -24.65 -33.47
CA ILE A 27 -1.39 -26.06 -33.64
C ILE A 27 -1.53 -26.76 -32.28
N TRP A 28 -0.62 -26.45 -31.34
CA TRP A 28 -0.66 -27.02 -30.00
C TRP A 28 -1.89 -26.54 -29.20
N ALA A 29 -2.22 -25.24 -29.28
CA ALA A 29 -3.33 -24.60 -28.58
C ALA A 29 -4.70 -24.99 -29.16
N ASP A 30 -4.80 -25.08 -30.49
CA ASP A 30 -6.00 -25.53 -31.20
C ASP A 30 -6.27 -27.01 -30.96
N GLY A 31 -5.20 -27.83 -30.89
CA GLY A 31 -5.31 -29.25 -30.57
C GLY A 31 -5.84 -29.55 -29.16
N ALA A 32 -6.00 -28.54 -28.29
CA ALA A 32 -6.57 -28.69 -26.96
C ALA A 32 -8.09 -28.92 -26.94
N LYS A 33 -8.80 -28.59 -28.04
CA LYS A 33 -10.24 -28.83 -28.24
C LYS A 33 -11.09 -28.41 -27.03
N ASP A 34 -12.07 -29.23 -26.63
CA ASP A 34 -13.08 -28.90 -25.62
C ASP A 34 -12.51 -28.72 -24.22
N GLU A 35 -11.55 -29.57 -23.84
CA GLU A 35 -10.86 -29.46 -22.54
C GLU A 35 -10.09 -28.15 -22.43
N GLY A 36 -9.51 -27.68 -23.54
CA GLY A 36 -8.70 -26.47 -23.57
C GLY A 36 -7.36 -26.63 -22.85
N PHE A 37 -6.73 -25.50 -22.53
CA PHE A 37 -5.40 -25.50 -21.93
C PHE A 37 -5.25 -24.52 -20.76
N VAL A 38 -4.27 -24.82 -19.90
CA VAL A 38 -3.80 -23.93 -18.83
C VAL A 38 -2.45 -23.37 -19.22
N LEU A 39 -2.29 -22.05 -19.08
CA LEU A 39 -1.00 -21.39 -19.22
C LEU A 39 -0.34 -21.30 -17.84
N VAL A 40 0.94 -21.64 -17.74
CA VAL A 40 1.73 -21.51 -16.51
C VAL A 40 2.92 -20.61 -16.78
N SER A 41 3.03 -19.50 -16.05
CA SER A 41 4.21 -18.63 -16.11
C SER A 41 4.47 -17.87 -14.82
N PHE A 42 5.70 -17.98 -14.33
CA PHE A 42 6.19 -17.22 -13.18
C PHE A 42 6.98 -15.96 -13.61
N GLY A 43 6.82 -15.52 -14.87
CA GLY A 43 7.51 -14.34 -15.39
C GLY A 43 9.00 -14.58 -15.68
N ALA A 44 9.66 -13.57 -16.27
CA ALA A 44 11.09 -13.66 -16.59
C ALA A 44 12.01 -13.42 -15.37
N GLY A 45 11.48 -12.78 -14.32
CA GLY A 45 12.22 -12.55 -13.07
C GLY A 45 12.42 -13.83 -12.24
N VAL A 46 11.58 -14.84 -12.44
CA VAL A 46 11.69 -16.14 -11.77
C VAL A 46 12.36 -17.12 -12.72
N LYS A 47 13.70 -17.12 -12.71
CA LYS A 47 14.49 -18.02 -13.56
C LYS A 47 14.41 -19.47 -13.10
N TYR A 48 14.36 -19.69 -11.79
CA TYR A 48 14.39 -21.01 -11.19
C TYR A 48 13.34 -21.10 -10.08
N LEU A 49 12.68 -22.25 -10.03
CA LEU A 49 11.90 -22.71 -8.88
C LEU A 49 12.73 -23.77 -8.18
N SER A 50 12.55 -23.95 -6.86
CA SER A 50 13.15 -25.09 -6.17
C SER A 50 12.64 -26.40 -6.76
N ASP A 51 13.45 -27.45 -6.71
CA ASP A 51 13.07 -28.79 -7.19
C ASP A 51 11.76 -29.27 -6.53
N GLU A 52 11.56 -28.96 -5.25
CA GLU A 52 10.34 -29.27 -4.48
C GLU A 52 9.10 -28.56 -5.02
N VAL A 53 9.17 -27.25 -5.27
CA VAL A 53 8.04 -26.49 -5.84
C VAL A 53 7.76 -26.98 -7.26
N ALA A 54 8.79 -27.16 -8.08
CA ALA A 54 8.63 -27.63 -9.45
C ALA A 54 8.03 -29.05 -9.51
N HIS A 55 8.40 -29.93 -8.58
CA HIS A 55 7.82 -31.26 -8.43
C HIS A 55 6.34 -31.18 -8.04
N THR A 56 6.00 -30.34 -7.05
CA THR A 56 4.62 -30.12 -6.61
C THR A 56 3.74 -29.58 -7.74
N LEU A 57 4.25 -28.61 -8.50
CA LEU A 57 3.57 -28.09 -9.69
C LEU A 57 3.33 -29.19 -10.72
N ALA A 58 4.37 -29.96 -11.06
CA ALA A 58 4.28 -31.01 -12.07
C ALA A 58 3.28 -32.10 -11.69
N GLY A 59 3.24 -32.52 -10.41
CA GLY A 59 2.30 -33.54 -9.92
C GLY A 59 0.84 -33.08 -9.98
N ALA A 60 0.57 -31.83 -9.58
CA ALA A 60 -0.77 -31.25 -9.71
C ALA A 60 -1.21 -31.09 -11.17
N LEU A 61 -0.32 -30.55 -12.03
CA LEU A 61 -0.60 -30.33 -13.45
C LEU A 61 -0.80 -31.64 -14.20
N ALA A 62 -0.10 -32.71 -13.83
CA ALA A 62 -0.23 -34.03 -14.43
C ALA A 62 -1.63 -34.64 -14.31
N ARG A 63 -2.41 -34.21 -13.31
CA ARG A 63 -3.77 -34.69 -13.03
C ARG A 63 -4.84 -33.97 -13.84
N LEU A 64 -4.51 -32.84 -14.47
CA LEU A 64 -5.47 -32.06 -15.24
C LEU A 64 -5.81 -32.75 -16.57
N PRO A 65 -7.09 -32.79 -16.99
CA PRO A 65 -7.45 -33.21 -18.33
C PRO A 65 -7.01 -32.20 -19.41
N GLN A 66 -6.81 -30.94 -19.01
CA GLN A 66 -6.30 -29.88 -19.89
C GLN A 66 -4.86 -30.13 -20.33
N ARG A 67 -4.54 -29.64 -21.52
CA ARG A 67 -3.14 -29.44 -21.90
C ARG A 67 -2.54 -28.31 -21.06
N VAL A 68 -1.24 -28.38 -20.80
CA VAL A 68 -0.55 -27.36 -20.01
C VAL A 68 0.63 -26.81 -20.79
N MET A 69 0.64 -25.50 -21.01
CA MET A 69 1.79 -24.77 -21.54
C MET A 69 2.54 -24.17 -20.37
N TRP A 70 3.69 -24.72 -20.03
CA TRP A 70 4.46 -24.22 -18.90
C TRP A 70 5.76 -23.57 -19.35
N ARG A 71 5.80 -22.25 -19.21
CA ARG A 71 7.03 -21.49 -19.39
C ARG A 71 7.97 -21.75 -18.21
N TYR A 72 9.06 -22.47 -18.46
CA TYR A 72 10.02 -22.89 -17.44
C TYR A 72 11.40 -23.14 -18.04
N SER A 73 12.43 -22.53 -17.45
CA SER A 73 13.84 -22.65 -17.87
C SER A 73 14.70 -23.42 -16.85
N GLY A 74 14.07 -24.04 -15.84
CA GLY A 74 14.77 -24.82 -14.83
C GLY A 74 14.92 -26.30 -15.21
N LYS A 75 15.42 -27.09 -14.25
CA LYS A 75 15.56 -28.54 -14.40
C LYS A 75 14.20 -29.20 -14.55
N LYS A 76 13.97 -29.93 -15.64
CA LYS A 76 12.72 -30.67 -15.90
C LYS A 76 12.34 -31.53 -14.67
N PRO A 77 11.14 -31.35 -14.09
CA PRO A 77 10.66 -32.20 -13.00
C PRO A 77 10.58 -33.68 -13.42
N SER A 78 10.97 -34.58 -12.52
CA SER A 78 10.97 -36.03 -12.79
C SER A 78 9.57 -36.63 -12.95
N ASN A 79 8.56 -36.02 -12.33
CA ASN A 79 7.15 -36.41 -12.35
C ASN A 79 6.33 -35.65 -13.41
N LEU A 80 6.97 -35.00 -14.39
CA LEU A 80 6.27 -34.26 -15.45
C LEU A 80 5.49 -35.22 -16.37
N SER A 81 4.19 -34.99 -16.51
CA SER A 81 3.30 -35.76 -17.39
C SER A 81 3.27 -35.25 -18.84
N ASN A 82 2.81 -36.10 -19.76
CA ASN A 82 2.73 -35.83 -21.20
C ASN A 82 1.73 -34.72 -21.58
N ASN A 83 0.79 -34.37 -20.70
CA ASN A 83 -0.13 -33.25 -20.93
C ASN A 83 0.56 -31.88 -20.82
N THR A 84 1.78 -31.84 -20.27
CA THR A 84 2.51 -30.60 -19.98
C THR A 84 3.69 -30.41 -20.92
N ARG A 85 3.65 -29.36 -21.74
CA ARG A 85 4.76 -28.93 -22.61
C ARG A 85 5.57 -27.85 -21.90
N LEU A 86 6.84 -28.15 -21.60
CA LEU A 86 7.80 -27.15 -21.12
C LEU A 86 8.35 -26.35 -22.30
N VAL A 87 8.44 -25.03 -22.13
CA VAL A 87 8.98 -24.10 -23.11
C VAL A 87 9.73 -22.98 -22.41
N GLU A 88 10.80 -22.47 -23.00
CA GLU A 88 11.56 -21.35 -22.39
C GLU A 88 10.85 -20.00 -22.56
N TRP A 89 10.11 -19.87 -23.65
CA TRP A 89 9.42 -18.63 -24.03
C TRP A 89 8.06 -18.90 -24.64
N VAL A 90 7.11 -17.98 -24.38
CA VAL A 90 5.76 -18.00 -24.94
C VAL A 90 5.28 -16.58 -25.25
N PRO A 91 4.46 -16.40 -26.31
CA PRO A 91 3.68 -15.18 -26.51
C PRO A 91 2.51 -15.14 -25.50
N GLN A 92 2.81 -14.81 -24.24
CA GLN A 92 1.87 -14.92 -23.11
C GLN A 92 0.55 -14.16 -23.35
N ASN A 93 0.62 -12.89 -23.76
CA ASN A 93 -0.58 -12.09 -24.06
C ASN A 93 -1.49 -12.79 -25.08
N ASP A 94 -0.90 -13.36 -26.12
CA ASP A 94 -1.65 -13.93 -27.24
C ASP A 94 -2.25 -15.29 -26.87
N LEU A 95 -1.53 -16.10 -26.08
CA LEU A 95 -2.07 -17.33 -25.49
C LEU A 95 -3.21 -17.05 -24.50
N LEU A 96 -3.11 -15.97 -23.71
CA LEU A 96 -4.19 -15.56 -22.81
C LEU A 96 -5.41 -15.06 -23.56
N GLY A 97 -5.26 -14.54 -24.79
CA GLY A 97 -6.39 -14.18 -25.65
C GLY A 97 -6.92 -15.32 -26.52
N HIS A 98 -6.38 -16.53 -26.41
CA HIS A 98 -6.80 -17.68 -27.19
C HIS A 98 -8.13 -18.27 -26.69
N PRO A 99 -9.09 -18.66 -27.56
CA PRO A 99 -10.41 -19.17 -27.12
C PRO A 99 -10.35 -20.43 -26.24
N ASN A 100 -9.32 -21.26 -26.44
CA ASN A 100 -9.14 -22.51 -25.69
C ASN A 100 -8.44 -22.34 -24.32
N VAL A 101 -8.04 -21.13 -23.92
CA VAL A 101 -7.43 -20.93 -22.59
C VAL A 101 -8.50 -21.04 -21.51
N ARG A 102 -8.24 -21.85 -20.49
CA ARG A 102 -9.16 -22.09 -19.36
C ARG A 102 -8.73 -21.41 -18.07
N GLY A 103 -7.43 -21.27 -17.85
CA GLY A 103 -6.90 -20.63 -16.66
C GLY A 103 -5.43 -20.26 -16.81
N PHE A 104 -4.98 -19.39 -15.91
CA PHE A 104 -3.60 -18.96 -15.83
C PHE A 104 -3.02 -19.23 -14.45
N LEU A 105 -1.95 -20.02 -14.38
CA LEU A 105 -1.15 -20.20 -13.18
C LEU A 105 0.01 -19.19 -13.20
N SER A 106 0.01 -18.28 -12.24
CA SER A 106 0.93 -17.15 -12.21
C SER A 106 1.60 -16.96 -10.86
N HIS A 107 2.79 -16.39 -10.88
CA HIS A 107 3.42 -15.83 -9.67
C HIS A 107 2.74 -14.54 -9.15
N GLY A 108 1.75 -13.98 -9.83
CA GLY A 108 1.09 -12.75 -9.39
C GLY A 108 1.79 -11.43 -9.79
N GLY A 109 2.76 -11.49 -10.70
CA GLY A 109 3.39 -10.28 -11.25
C GLY A 109 2.37 -9.40 -11.99
N LEU A 110 2.42 -8.08 -11.72
CA LEU A 110 1.38 -7.14 -12.11
C LEU A 110 1.06 -7.14 -13.62
N ASN A 111 2.08 -7.23 -14.48
CA ASN A 111 1.89 -7.25 -15.94
C ASN A 111 1.11 -8.50 -16.40
N GLY A 112 1.48 -9.69 -15.90
CA GLY A 112 0.77 -10.93 -16.28
C GLY A 112 -0.67 -10.95 -15.76
N ILE A 113 -0.92 -10.35 -14.59
CA ILE A 113 -2.28 -10.19 -14.07
C ILE A 113 -3.10 -9.20 -14.91
N PHE A 114 -2.49 -8.11 -15.39
CA PHE A 114 -3.17 -7.21 -16.32
C PHE A 114 -3.50 -7.89 -17.65
N GLU A 115 -2.61 -8.71 -18.21
CA GLU A 115 -2.89 -9.48 -19.42
C GLU A 115 -4.03 -10.48 -19.20
N ALA A 116 -4.01 -11.23 -18.09
CA ALA A 116 -5.09 -12.16 -17.74
C ALA A 116 -6.42 -11.44 -17.55
N MET A 117 -6.43 -10.29 -16.87
CA MET A 117 -7.63 -9.47 -16.68
C MET A 117 -8.11 -8.89 -18.01
N TYR A 118 -7.19 -8.41 -18.86
CA TYR A 118 -7.51 -7.89 -20.18
C TYR A 118 -8.18 -8.96 -21.04
N HIS A 119 -7.74 -10.22 -20.99
CA HIS A 119 -8.36 -11.31 -21.77
C HIS A 119 -9.48 -12.07 -21.02
N GLY A 120 -9.80 -11.67 -19.79
CA GLY A 120 -10.87 -12.29 -19.00
C GLY A 120 -10.56 -13.74 -18.63
N VAL A 121 -9.30 -14.04 -18.28
CA VAL A 121 -8.85 -15.39 -17.90
C VAL A 121 -8.71 -15.46 -16.37
N PRO A 122 -9.36 -16.42 -15.70
CA PRO A 122 -9.22 -16.58 -14.25
C PRO A 122 -7.82 -17.09 -13.87
N VAL A 123 -7.40 -16.77 -12.64
CA VAL A 123 -6.00 -16.96 -12.20
C VAL A 123 -5.90 -17.81 -10.95
N VAL A 124 -5.00 -18.79 -10.94
CA VAL A 124 -4.42 -19.31 -9.70
C VAL A 124 -3.07 -18.64 -9.50
N GLY A 125 -2.89 -17.98 -8.36
CA GLY A 125 -1.67 -17.27 -8.02
C GLY A 125 -0.86 -18.00 -6.97
N ILE A 126 0.45 -18.08 -7.21
CA ILE A 126 1.45 -18.56 -6.25
C ILE A 126 2.47 -17.42 -6.05
N PRO A 127 2.14 -16.39 -5.26
CA PRO A 127 3.01 -15.26 -5.03
C PRO A 127 4.31 -15.68 -4.34
N LEU A 128 5.44 -15.29 -4.92
CA LEU A 128 6.77 -15.71 -4.44
C LEU A 128 7.45 -14.65 -3.57
N PHE A 129 7.39 -13.37 -3.94
CA PHE A 129 8.07 -12.27 -3.25
C PHE A 129 7.42 -10.91 -3.57
N GLY A 130 7.77 -9.88 -2.80
CA GLY A 130 7.44 -8.49 -3.12
C GLY A 130 5.95 -8.20 -3.24
N ASP A 131 5.60 -7.40 -4.24
CA ASP A 131 4.24 -6.92 -4.52
C ASP A 131 3.30 -7.98 -5.12
N HIS A 132 3.81 -9.19 -5.39
CA HIS A 132 3.01 -10.30 -5.91
C HIS A 132 1.90 -10.71 -4.93
N TYR A 133 2.19 -10.70 -3.61
CA TYR A 133 1.21 -11.03 -2.56
C TYR A 133 0.05 -10.04 -2.55
N ASP A 134 0.35 -8.74 -2.63
CA ASP A 134 -0.64 -7.68 -2.68
C ASP A 134 -1.49 -7.76 -3.95
N THR A 135 -0.84 -8.07 -5.09
CA THR A 135 -1.54 -8.23 -6.36
C THR A 135 -2.50 -9.41 -6.31
N MET A 136 -2.07 -10.57 -5.81
CA MET A 136 -2.95 -11.74 -5.67
C MET A 136 -4.04 -11.55 -4.63
N THR A 137 -3.79 -10.79 -3.56
CA THR A 137 -4.83 -10.39 -2.60
C THR A 137 -5.96 -9.63 -3.30
N ARG A 138 -5.62 -8.69 -4.20
CA ARG A 138 -6.62 -7.94 -4.98
C ARG A 138 -7.34 -8.82 -6.01
N VAL A 139 -6.63 -9.73 -6.69
CA VAL A 139 -7.24 -10.68 -7.64
C VAL A 139 -8.26 -11.57 -6.92
N HIS A 140 -7.88 -12.09 -5.74
CA HIS A 140 -8.76 -12.91 -4.92
C HIS A 140 -9.98 -12.12 -4.41
N ALA A 141 -9.77 -10.93 -3.84
CA ALA A 141 -10.86 -10.08 -3.36
C ALA A 141 -11.85 -9.67 -4.47
N LYS A 142 -11.41 -9.60 -5.72
CA LYS A 142 -12.26 -9.34 -6.89
C LYS A 142 -12.98 -10.59 -7.42
N GLY A 143 -12.72 -11.77 -6.86
CA GLY A 143 -13.32 -13.05 -7.28
C GLY A 143 -12.81 -13.57 -8.63
N MET A 144 -11.68 -13.05 -9.11
CA MET A 144 -11.09 -13.46 -10.40
C MET A 144 -10.12 -14.63 -10.25
N GLY A 145 -9.72 -14.97 -9.02
CA GLY A 145 -8.74 -16.02 -8.80
C GLY A 145 -8.56 -16.48 -7.36
N ILE A 146 -7.72 -17.50 -7.22
CA ILE A 146 -7.33 -18.11 -5.95
C ILE A 146 -5.86 -17.84 -5.71
N SER A 147 -5.47 -17.51 -4.48
CA SER A 147 -4.06 -17.36 -4.09
C SER A 147 -3.65 -18.51 -3.18
N LEU A 148 -2.54 -19.17 -3.49
CA LEU A 148 -1.94 -20.24 -2.71
C LEU A 148 -0.60 -19.80 -2.12
N ASN A 149 -0.21 -20.39 -1.00
CA ASN A 149 1.09 -20.13 -0.39
C ASN A 149 2.09 -21.20 -0.84
N TRP A 150 3.11 -20.80 -1.59
CA TRP A 150 4.11 -21.72 -2.14
C TRP A 150 4.87 -22.55 -1.10
N LYS A 151 4.94 -22.08 0.15
CA LYS A 151 5.65 -22.78 1.23
C LYS A 151 4.84 -23.91 1.85
N THR A 152 3.52 -23.87 1.74
CA THR A 152 2.62 -24.77 2.46
C THR A 152 1.65 -25.51 1.54
N MET A 153 1.52 -25.07 0.28
CA MET A 153 0.64 -25.71 -0.69
C MET A 153 1.10 -27.15 -0.97
N THR A 154 0.14 -28.04 -1.09
CA THR A 154 0.34 -29.41 -1.56
C THR A 154 -0.04 -29.53 -3.04
N GLU A 155 0.24 -30.69 -3.64
CA GLU A 155 -0.24 -31.00 -4.99
C GLU A 155 -1.77 -30.98 -5.07
N ASP A 156 -2.44 -31.45 -4.02
CA ASP A 156 -3.90 -31.46 -3.92
C ASP A 156 -4.48 -30.04 -3.85
N ASP A 157 -3.86 -29.15 -3.07
CA ASP A 157 -4.31 -27.76 -2.98
C ASP A 157 -4.25 -27.06 -4.34
N LEU A 158 -3.14 -27.26 -5.07
CA LEU A 158 -2.95 -26.68 -6.39
C LEU A 158 -3.90 -27.28 -7.43
N TYR A 159 -4.04 -28.61 -7.44
CA TYR A 159 -4.98 -29.30 -8.33
C TYR A 159 -6.42 -28.80 -8.09
N ASN A 160 -6.86 -28.77 -6.83
CA ASN A 160 -8.20 -28.32 -6.46
C ASN A 160 -8.42 -26.86 -6.83
N ALA A 161 -7.44 -25.98 -6.63
CA ALA A 161 -7.54 -24.57 -7.03
C ALA A 161 -7.68 -24.41 -8.56
N LEU A 162 -6.88 -25.14 -9.34
CA LEU A 162 -6.94 -25.11 -10.81
C LEU A 162 -8.28 -25.65 -11.33
N VAL A 163 -8.72 -26.80 -10.83
CA VAL A 163 -10.03 -27.38 -11.15
C VAL A 163 -11.16 -26.41 -10.78
N THR A 164 -11.07 -25.76 -9.62
CA THR A 164 -12.09 -24.80 -9.17
C THR A 164 -12.20 -23.63 -10.13
N ILE A 165 -11.10 -22.97 -10.50
CA ILE A 165 -11.19 -21.80 -11.40
C ILE A 165 -11.62 -22.15 -12.82
N ILE A 166 -11.41 -23.40 -13.25
CA ILE A 166 -11.78 -23.91 -14.58
C ILE A 166 -13.25 -24.31 -14.62
N THR A 167 -13.75 -24.97 -13.57
CA THR A 167 -15.10 -25.57 -13.55
C THR A 167 -16.17 -24.68 -12.94
N ASP A 168 -15.82 -23.83 -11.96
CA ASP A 168 -16.76 -22.91 -11.36
C ASP A 168 -16.93 -21.66 -12.24
N PRO A 169 -18.10 -21.46 -12.87
CA PRO A 169 -18.30 -20.37 -13.82
C PRO A 169 -18.16 -18.98 -13.17
N ARG A 170 -18.27 -18.87 -11.84
CA ARG A 170 -18.14 -17.59 -11.13
C ARG A 170 -16.79 -16.93 -11.40
N TYR A 171 -15.70 -17.70 -11.45
CA TYR A 171 -14.35 -17.14 -11.69
C TYR A 171 -14.22 -16.59 -13.11
N LYS A 172 -14.70 -17.34 -14.11
CA LYS A 172 -14.68 -16.90 -15.51
C LYS A 172 -15.57 -15.67 -15.72
N GLN A 173 -16.80 -15.68 -15.20
CA GLN A 173 -17.72 -14.54 -15.29
C GLN A 173 -17.14 -13.29 -14.63
N ARG A 174 -16.48 -13.44 -13.47
CA ARG A 174 -15.79 -12.32 -12.81
C ARG A 174 -14.60 -11.81 -13.63
N ALA A 175 -13.80 -12.71 -14.20
CA ALA A 175 -12.69 -12.33 -15.07
C ALA A 175 -13.18 -11.56 -16.31
N GLU A 176 -14.26 -12.02 -16.96
CA GLU A 176 -14.88 -11.34 -18.10
C GLU A 176 -15.48 -9.98 -17.74
N GLN A 177 -16.17 -9.90 -16.60
CA GLN A 177 -16.69 -8.62 -16.09
C GLN A 177 -15.55 -7.62 -15.85
N LEU A 178 -14.45 -8.05 -15.23
CA LEU A 178 -13.29 -7.20 -15.00
C LEU A 178 -12.58 -6.84 -16.30
N SER A 179 -12.56 -7.73 -17.29
CA SER A 179 -12.05 -7.45 -18.64
C SER A 179 -12.83 -6.32 -19.30
N GLN A 180 -14.17 -6.37 -19.24
CA GLN A 180 -15.04 -5.34 -19.78
C GLN A 180 -14.78 -3.99 -19.09
N ILE A 181 -14.76 -3.97 -17.75
CA ILE A 181 -14.46 -2.75 -16.97
C ILE A 181 -13.06 -2.21 -17.29
N HIS A 182 -12.07 -3.09 -17.45
CA HIS A 182 -10.70 -2.68 -17.72
C HIS A 182 -10.55 -2.09 -19.13
N LYS A 183 -11.25 -2.65 -20.12
CA LYS A 183 -11.24 -2.17 -21.51
C LYS A 183 -12.11 -0.92 -21.71
N ASP A 184 -13.13 -0.73 -20.88
CA ASP A 184 -14.02 0.43 -20.91
C ASP A 184 -13.34 1.67 -20.33
N GLN A 185 -12.40 2.21 -21.11
CA GLN A 185 -11.69 3.44 -20.81
C GLN A 185 -11.69 4.35 -22.05
N PRO A 186 -11.75 5.68 -21.89
CA PRO A 186 -11.79 6.62 -23.03
C PRO A 186 -10.61 6.52 -23.99
N GLU A 187 -9.46 6.07 -23.49
CA GLU A 187 -8.22 5.99 -24.23
C GLU A 187 -7.35 4.85 -23.70
N HIS A 188 -6.53 4.29 -24.57
CA HIS A 188 -5.52 3.30 -24.19
C HIS A 188 -4.51 3.90 -23.19
N PRO A 189 -4.04 3.15 -22.18
CA PRO A 189 -3.12 3.67 -21.17
C PRO A 189 -1.82 4.29 -21.74
N VAL A 190 -1.33 3.78 -22.88
CA VAL A 190 -0.19 4.37 -23.60
C VAL A 190 -0.51 5.78 -24.09
N SER A 191 -1.64 5.96 -24.77
CA SER A 191 -2.08 7.26 -25.29
C SER A 191 -2.28 8.27 -24.15
N ARG A 192 -2.90 7.83 -23.05
CA ARG A 192 -3.02 8.62 -21.82
C ARG A 192 -1.66 9.08 -21.29
N THR A 193 -0.72 8.15 -21.21
CA THR A 193 0.65 8.44 -20.73
C THR A 193 1.32 9.49 -21.61
N VAL A 194 1.25 9.31 -22.93
CA VAL A 194 1.81 10.27 -23.90
C VAL A 194 1.14 11.64 -23.77
N TYR A 195 -0.18 11.69 -23.61
CA TYR A 195 -0.91 12.94 -23.40
C TYR A 195 -0.40 13.69 -22.17
N TRP A 196 -0.28 13.02 -21.03
CA TRP A 196 0.14 13.65 -19.78
C TRP A 196 1.61 14.08 -19.77
N ILE A 197 2.50 13.31 -20.41
CA ILE A 197 3.90 13.73 -20.63
C ILE A 197 3.92 15.03 -21.44
N ASN A 198 3.20 15.07 -22.56
CA ASN A 198 3.10 16.27 -23.39
C ASN A 198 2.45 17.44 -22.64
N TYR A 199 1.46 17.18 -21.78
CA TYR A 199 0.84 18.20 -20.94
C TYR A 199 1.85 18.87 -20.01
N ILE A 200 2.67 18.07 -19.31
CA ILE A 200 3.70 18.59 -18.40
C ILE A 200 4.71 19.44 -19.16
N LEU A 201 5.13 19.01 -20.36
CA LEU A 201 6.05 19.77 -21.21
C LEU A 201 5.44 21.09 -21.68
N ARG A 202 4.18 21.08 -22.15
CA ARG A 202 3.46 22.30 -22.60
C ARG A 202 3.37 23.36 -21.51
N TYR A 203 3.12 22.95 -20.27
CA TYR A 203 2.94 23.85 -19.13
C TYR A 203 4.15 23.94 -18.21
N ARG A 204 5.36 23.64 -18.73
CA ARG A 204 6.65 23.81 -18.05
C ARG A 204 6.66 23.26 -16.61
N GLY A 205 6.11 22.05 -16.43
CA GLY A 205 6.03 21.38 -15.13
C GLY A 205 4.66 21.37 -14.47
N ALA A 206 3.64 22.03 -15.05
CA ALA A 206 2.24 21.99 -14.60
C ALA A 206 2.07 22.28 -13.09
N ALA A 207 2.63 23.40 -12.62
CA ALA A 207 2.67 23.78 -11.20
C ALA A 207 1.29 23.78 -10.51
N HIS A 208 0.22 24.03 -11.26
CA HIS A 208 -1.17 24.03 -10.78
C HIS A 208 -1.71 22.64 -10.40
N LEU A 209 -1.08 21.55 -10.87
CA LEU A 209 -1.45 20.18 -10.47
C LEU A 209 -0.64 19.67 -9.29
N ARG A 210 0.45 20.37 -8.93
CA ARG A 210 1.33 19.96 -7.83
C ARG A 210 0.60 20.16 -6.51
N ALA A 211 0.64 19.14 -5.66
CA ALA A 211 0.01 19.19 -4.35
C ALA A 211 0.62 20.31 -3.48
N ALA A 212 -0.25 21.04 -2.77
CA ALA A 212 0.15 22.15 -1.91
C ALA A 212 1.15 21.74 -0.83
N VAL A 213 1.12 20.47 -0.38
CA VAL A 213 2.05 19.90 0.61
C VAL A 213 3.52 20.13 0.27
N TYR A 214 3.87 20.18 -1.02
CA TYR A 214 5.24 20.42 -1.47
C TYR A 214 5.68 21.90 -1.38
N ASN A 215 4.78 22.81 -1.01
CA ASN A 215 5.04 24.24 -0.86
C ASN A 215 4.93 24.68 0.61
N ILE A 216 4.59 23.77 1.52
CA ILE A 216 4.44 24.02 2.95
C ILE A 216 5.79 23.86 3.65
N GLN A 217 6.08 24.69 4.64
CA GLN A 217 7.31 24.60 5.44
C GLN A 217 7.26 23.41 6.39
N ILE A 218 8.42 22.82 6.73
CA ILE A 218 8.48 21.61 7.59
C ILE A 218 7.77 21.81 8.93
N TYR A 219 7.87 22.99 9.54
CA TYR A 219 7.21 23.28 10.82
C TYR A 219 5.69 23.35 10.72
N GLN A 220 5.14 23.84 9.60
CA GLN A 220 3.70 23.83 9.33
C GLN A 220 3.21 22.41 9.03
N TYR A 221 4.01 21.63 8.30
CA TYR A 221 3.69 20.24 7.99
C TYR A 221 3.54 19.39 9.27
N TYR A 222 4.44 19.58 10.25
CA TYR A 222 4.38 18.90 11.54
C TYR A 222 3.57 19.65 12.61
N LEU A 223 2.88 20.75 12.26
CA LEU A 223 2.06 21.56 13.17
C LEU A 223 2.82 22.06 14.42
N LEU A 224 4.13 22.30 14.29
CA LEU A 224 4.97 22.75 15.40
C LEU A 224 4.58 24.15 15.88
N ASP A 225 4.12 24.99 14.95
CA ASP A 225 3.56 26.32 15.22
C ASP A 225 2.26 26.25 16.04
N ALA A 226 1.35 25.33 15.68
CA ALA A 226 0.14 25.08 16.43
C ALA A 226 0.45 24.53 17.83
N PHE A 227 1.39 23.58 17.94
CA PHE A 227 1.83 23.04 19.23
C PHE A 227 2.42 24.13 20.13
N LEU A 228 3.27 24.99 19.57
CA LEU A 228 3.85 26.12 20.29
C LEU A 228 2.77 27.10 20.77
N LEU A 229 1.79 27.41 19.94
CA LEU A 229 0.67 28.29 20.29
C LEU A 229 -0.19 27.70 21.42
N ILE A 230 -0.48 26.40 21.37
CA ILE A 230 -1.20 25.69 22.43
C ILE A 230 -0.39 25.71 23.73
N ALA A 231 0.91 25.41 23.67
CA ALA A 231 1.79 25.41 24.83
C ALA A 231 1.86 26.79 25.50
N ILE A 232 2.02 27.86 24.71
CA ILE A 232 2.00 29.24 25.21
C ILE A 232 0.65 29.57 25.86
N SER A 233 -0.46 29.19 25.21
CA SER A 233 -1.82 29.42 25.73
C SER A 233 -2.04 28.75 27.09
N VAL A 234 -1.56 27.51 27.27
CA VAL A 234 -1.62 26.78 28.54
C VAL A 234 -0.78 27.46 29.62
N ILE A 235 0.45 27.89 29.30
CA ILE A 235 1.32 28.60 30.25
C ILE A 235 0.68 29.92 30.71
N VAL A 236 0.09 30.68 29.79
CA VAL A 236 -0.60 31.93 30.08
C VAL A 236 -1.82 31.67 30.97
N ALA A 237 -2.66 30.70 30.63
CA ALA A 237 -3.81 30.32 31.44
C ALA A 237 -3.39 29.90 32.87
N PHE A 238 -2.31 29.12 33.00
CA PHE A 238 -1.76 28.73 34.29
C PHE A 238 -1.26 29.93 35.11
N LYS A 239 -0.53 30.88 34.48
CA LYS A 239 -0.07 32.10 35.15
C LYS A 239 -1.22 33.00 35.59
N ILE A 240 -2.25 33.15 34.76
CA ILE A 240 -3.46 33.92 35.11
C ILE A 240 -4.16 33.25 36.29
N GLY A 241 -4.38 31.93 36.24
CA GLY A 241 -4.97 31.18 37.34
C GLY A 241 -4.18 31.33 38.64
N PHE A 242 -2.85 31.16 38.59
CA PHE A 242 -1.96 31.36 39.73
C PHE A 242 -2.01 32.79 40.29
N SER A 243 -2.03 33.79 39.41
CA SER A 243 -2.16 35.20 39.82
C SER A 243 -3.49 35.47 40.52
N ILE A 244 -4.60 34.95 39.98
CA ILE A 244 -5.94 35.06 40.60
C ILE A 244 -5.94 34.39 41.98
N VAL A 245 -5.39 33.17 42.09
CA VAL A 245 -5.28 32.46 43.38
C VAL A 245 -4.49 33.29 44.38
N ASN A 246 -3.33 33.82 44.01
CA ASN A 246 -2.51 34.69 44.88
C ASN A 246 -3.21 35.99 45.27
N LEU A 247 -4.02 36.56 44.38
CA LEU A 247 -4.80 37.77 44.65
C LEU A 247 -5.93 37.48 45.64
N VAL A 248 -6.60 36.33 45.51
CA VAL A 248 -7.64 35.88 46.44
C VAL A 248 -7.05 35.53 47.80
N THR A 249 -5.98 34.73 47.86
CA THR A 249 -5.31 34.36 49.11
C THR A 249 -4.65 35.56 49.80
N GLY A 250 -4.04 36.47 49.03
CA GLY A 250 -3.48 37.73 49.54
C GLY A 250 -4.56 38.67 50.11
N ARG A 251 -5.73 38.77 49.46
CA ARG A 251 -6.89 39.50 50.00
C ARG A 251 -7.43 38.85 51.27
N PHE A 252 -7.51 37.52 51.33
CA PHE A 252 -7.93 36.80 52.55
C PHE A 252 -6.95 37.00 53.72
N SER A 253 -5.64 36.88 53.50
CA SER A 253 -4.63 37.15 54.52
C SER A 253 -4.63 38.60 55.00
N SER A 254 -4.83 39.58 54.10
CA SER A 254 -4.95 40.99 54.48
C SER A 254 -6.19 41.27 55.34
N LYS A 255 -7.34 40.67 55.01
CA LYS A 255 -8.56 40.74 55.84
C LYS A 255 -8.39 40.06 57.21
N LEU A 256 -7.68 38.93 57.27
CA LEU A 256 -7.39 38.23 58.53
C LEU A 256 -6.45 39.05 59.44
N LEU A 257 -5.43 39.67 58.86
CA LEU A 257 -4.51 40.58 59.57
C LEU A 257 -5.22 41.84 60.08
N GLN A 258 -6.11 42.41 59.28
CA GLN A 258 -6.90 43.59 59.69
C GLN A 258 -7.93 43.24 60.78
N SER A 259 -8.51 42.03 60.76
CA SER A 259 -9.33 41.51 61.85
C SER A 259 -8.54 41.26 63.15
N LYS A 260 -7.27 40.82 63.05
CA LYS A 260 -6.39 40.65 64.22
C LYS A 260 -5.92 42.00 64.80
N ALA A 261 -5.65 42.99 63.94
CA ALA A 261 -5.22 44.33 64.36
C ALA A 261 -6.34 45.12 65.06
N ASN A 262 -7.60 44.92 64.67
CA ASN A 262 -8.75 45.58 65.29
C ASN A 262 -9.24 44.90 66.59
N GLY A 263 -8.62 43.79 67.02
CA GLY A 263 -9.04 43.00 68.17
C GLY A 263 -8.20 43.15 69.44
N CYS A 264 -7.22 44.05 69.50
CA CYS A 264 -6.32 44.16 70.66
C CYS A 264 -6.21 45.60 71.18
N CYS A 265 -7.20 46.02 71.97
CA CYS A 265 -7.07 47.15 72.88
C CYS A 265 -7.47 46.69 74.28
N CYS A 266 -6.48 46.44 75.15
CA CYS A 266 -6.62 46.48 76.62
C CYS A 266 -5.24 46.62 77.30
N ASN A 267 -4.97 47.86 77.74
CA ASN A 267 -4.32 48.33 78.98
C ASN A 267 -2.91 47.88 79.42
N GLY A 268 -2.04 48.88 79.71
CA GLY A 268 -1.09 48.80 80.83
C GLY A 268 0.28 49.51 80.71
N ILE A 269 0.31 50.85 80.78
CA ILE A 269 1.27 51.75 81.48
C ILE A 269 2.81 51.68 81.21
N PRO A 270 3.53 52.83 81.14
CA PRO A 270 4.86 52.97 80.54
C PRO A 270 6.02 53.06 81.57
N ASN A 271 7.26 52.73 81.16
CA ASN A 271 8.47 53.43 81.66
C ASN A 271 9.79 53.08 80.94
N GLY A 272 10.64 54.10 80.74
CA GLY A 272 12.08 53.99 81.03
C GLY A 272 13.10 53.66 79.92
N LYS A 273 13.67 54.72 79.32
CA LYS A 273 15.10 54.94 78.96
C LYS A 273 16.04 53.73 78.79
N HIS A 274 16.75 53.64 77.65
CA HIS A 274 18.17 54.04 77.57
C HIS A 274 18.75 54.08 76.14
N ARG A 275 19.70 55.01 76.01
CA ARG A 275 20.48 55.52 74.86
C ARG A 275 21.69 54.61 74.56
N LYS A 276 22.10 54.41 73.29
CA LYS A 276 23.49 54.67 72.79
C LYS A 276 23.72 54.29 71.30
N ASN A 277 24.03 55.34 70.54
CA ASN A 277 24.98 55.56 69.43
C ASN A 277 25.85 54.43 68.84
N GLY A 278 26.08 54.55 67.51
CA GLY A 278 27.36 54.29 66.84
C GLY A 278 27.20 53.72 65.41
N HIS A 279 27.27 54.49 64.32
CA HIS A 279 28.47 54.74 63.46
C HIS A 279 28.99 53.46 62.76
N ILE A 280 29.19 53.30 61.44
CA ILE A 280 29.84 54.14 60.40
C ILE A 280 29.46 53.61 58.99
N LYS A 281 29.35 54.52 58.01
CA LYS A 281 29.33 54.25 56.55
C LYS A 281 30.75 53.99 56.03
N HIS A 282 30.92 53.15 55.01
CA HIS A 282 31.91 53.43 53.97
C HIS A 282 31.41 52.99 52.58
N GLU A 283 31.64 53.91 51.64
CA GLU A 283 31.34 53.87 50.21
C GLU A 283 32.62 53.53 49.41
N LYS A 284 32.44 52.96 48.20
CA LYS A 284 33.27 53.13 46.97
C LYS A 284 34.65 52.45 46.95
N LYS A 285 35.24 51.99 45.82
CA LYS A 285 35.02 52.13 44.36
C LYS A 285 35.97 51.13 43.62
N VAL A 286 35.58 50.71 42.41
CA VAL A 286 36.39 50.55 41.15
C VAL A 286 37.66 49.66 41.23
N LYS A 287 37.79 48.59 40.45
CA LYS A 287 38.00 48.56 38.99
C LYS A 287 37.81 47.13 38.47
#